data_AF-A0A075HWA3-F1
#
_entry.id   AF-A0A075HWA3-F1
#
_cell.length_a   1.000
_cell.length_b   1.000
_cell.length_c   1.000
_cell.angle_alpha   90.00
_cell.angle_beta   90.00
_cell.angle_gamma   90.00
#
_symmetry.space_group_name_H-M   'P 1'
#
loop_
_entity.id
_entity.type
_entity.pdbx_description
1 polymer ?
#
loop_
_entity_poly.entity_id
_entity_poly.type
_entity_poly.pdbx_seq_one_letter_code
_entity_poly.pdbx_strand_id
1 'polypeptide(L)'
;MSITNKMLNKIDVDIQNLQGSLQPKNLEYWYKKITDETIEILPPWLTDKINIKQDPILPLKFNVDISKRAVRYFMQVIDYNLPNMPYTTQLYFMKVQEIVSTSMDKSLV
;
A
#
# COMPACT_ATOMS: atom_id res chain seq x y z
N MET A 1 -25.52 -0.49 32.38
CA MET A 1 -24.49 0.19 31.56
C MET A 1 -25.13 0.55 30.22
N SER A 2 -25.33 1.84 29.97
CA SER A 2 -26.14 2.35 28.85
C SER A 2 -25.51 2.02 27.48
N ILE A 3 -26.34 1.79 26.47
CA ILE A 3 -25.96 1.56 25.06
C ILE A 3 -24.96 2.62 24.57
N THR A 4 -25.07 3.84 25.09
CA THR A 4 -24.17 4.97 24.84
C THR A 4 -22.70 4.67 25.21
N ASN A 5 -22.43 4.00 26.34
CA ASN A 5 -21.06 3.64 26.74
C ASN A 5 -20.44 2.59 25.80
N LYS A 6 -21.25 1.66 25.30
CA LYS A 6 -20.76 0.64 24.35
C LYS A 6 -20.41 1.26 23.00
N MET A 7 -21.18 2.25 22.54
CA MET A 7 -20.87 2.98 21.31
C MET A 7 -19.64 3.87 21.47
N LEU A 8 -19.51 4.61 22.58
CA LEU A 8 -18.34 5.45 22.84
C LEU A 8 -17.05 4.63 22.89
N ASN A 9 -17.07 3.48 23.59
CA ASN A 9 -15.90 2.59 23.64
C ASN A 9 -15.53 2.03 22.27
N LYS A 10 -16.50 1.74 21.41
CA LYS A 10 -16.23 1.27 20.04
C LYS A 10 -15.58 2.37 19.20
N ILE A 11 -16.09 3.60 19.28
CA ILE A 11 -15.51 4.75 18.59
C ILE A 11 -14.08 5.00 19.04
N ASP A 12 -13.79 4.90 20.33
CA ASP A 12 -12.45 5.12 20.88
C ASP A 12 -11.45 4.09 20.35
N VAL A 13 -11.87 2.82 20.29
CA VAL A 13 -11.09 1.73 19.67
C VAL A 13 -10.87 1.97 18.18
N ASP A 14 -11.91 2.39 17.45
CA ASP A 14 -11.80 2.69 16.02
C ASP A 14 -10.83 3.86 15.78
N ILE A 15 -10.88 4.92 16.60
CA ILE A 15 -9.94 6.06 16.54
C ILE A 15 -8.50 5.60 16.77
N GLN A 16 -8.25 4.78 17.79
CA GLN A 16 -6.91 4.25 18.05
C GLN A 16 -6.39 3.39 16.89
N ASN A 17 -7.27 2.56 16.31
CA ASN A 17 -6.92 1.75 15.15
C ASN A 17 -6.59 2.61 13.91
N LEU A 18 -7.27 3.74 13.72
CA LEU A 18 -7.00 4.69 12.63
C LEU A 18 -5.70 5.48 12.81
N GLN A 19 -5.34 5.85 14.05
CA GLN A 19 -4.13 6.62 14.35
C GLN A 19 -2.85 5.82 14.11
N GLY A 20 -2.85 4.51 14.40
CA GLY A 20 -1.67 3.66 14.27
C GLY A 20 -1.34 3.21 12.85
N SER A 21 -2.32 3.23 11.94
CA SER A 21 -2.21 2.56 10.64
C SER A 21 -1.55 3.39 9.54
N LEU A 22 -1.56 4.73 9.63
CA LEU A 22 -0.86 5.60 8.67
C LEU A 22 0.50 6.10 9.19
N GLN A 23 1.21 5.24 9.94
CA GLN A 23 2.55 5.55 10.41
C GLN A 23 3.60 5.17 9.36
N PRO A 24 4.68 5.96 9.20
CA PRO A 24 5.72 5.66 8.23
C PRO A 24 6.31 4.26 8.31
N LYS A 25 6.54 3.74 9.53
CA LYS A 25 7.08 2.39 9.75
C LYS A 25 6.16 1.30 9.22
N ASN A 26 4.85 1.49 9.36
CA ASN A 26 3.86 0.54 8.86
C ASN A 26 3.85 0.57 7.32
N LEU A 27 3.84 1.76 6.72
CA LEU A 27 3.91 1.89 5.26
C LEU A 27 5.20 1.32 4.68
N GLU A 28 6.34 1.59 5.31
CA GLU A 28 7.65 1.04 4.92
C GLU A 28 7.63 -0.50 4.94
N TYR A 29 7.11 -1.09 6.02
CA TYR A 29 6.94 -2.54 6.11
C TYR A 29 6.10 -3.09 4.96
N TRP A 30 4.93 -2.50 4.70
CA TRP A 30 4.04 -2.98 3.65
C TRP A 30 4.62 -2.79 2.25
N TYR A 31 5.28 -1.66 1.98
CA TYR A 31 5.98 -1.47 0.71
C TYR A 31 7.10 -2.48 0.51
N LYS A 32 7.90 -2.75 1.54
CA LYS A 32 8.95 -3.76 1.47
C LYS A 32 8.36 -5.14 1.18
N LYS A 33 7.37 -5.55 1.97
CA LYS A 33 6.68 -6.84 1.81
C LYS A 33 6.11 -7.01 0.41
N ILE A 34 5.36 -6.02 -0.09
CA ILE A 34 4.76 -6.06 -1.43
C ILE A 34 5.85 -6.10 -2.50
N THR A 35 6.94 -5.36 -2.33
CA THR A 35 8.05 -5.35 -3.30
C THR A 35 8.72 -6.73 -3.37
N ASP A 36 9.04 -7.32 -2.22
CA ASP A 36 9.68 -8.62 -2.11
C ASP A 36 8.80 -9.71 -2.75
N GLU A 37 7.51 -9.77 -2.38
CA GLU A 37 6.54 -10.72 -2.96
C GLU A 37 6.31 -10.49 -4.46
N THR A 38 6.36 -9.24 -4.93
CA THR A 38 6.26 -8.95 -6.37
C THR A 38 7.48 -9.48 -7.11
N ILE A 39 8.69 -9.32 -6.56
CA ILE A 39 9.93 -9.84 -7.15
C ILE A 39 9.92 -11.37 -7.21
N GLU A 40 9.37 -12.05 -6.21
CA GLU A 40 9.26 -13.51 -6.19
C GLU A 40 8.41 -14.08 -7.32
N ILE A 41 7.33 -13.40 -7.70
CA ILE A 41 6.42 -13.86 -8.77
C ILE A 41 6.78 -13.30 -10.16
N LEU A 42 7.73 -12.37 -10.23
CA LEU A 42 8.15 -11.73 -11.46
C LEU A 42 8.96 -12.71 -12.33
N PRO A 43 8.75 -12.71 -13.66
CA PRO A 43 9.63 -13.43 -14.56
C PRO A 43 11.09 -12.94 -14.45
N PRO A 44 12.10 -13.81 -14.63
CA PRO A 44 13.51 -13.46 -14.40
C PRO A 44 14.03 -12.25 -15.17
N TRP A 45 13.44 -11.90 -16.32
CA TRP A 45 13.83 -10.77 -17.16
C TRP A 45 13.17 -9.43 -16.76
N LEU A 46 12.40 -9.43 -15.67
CA LEU A 46 11.59 -8.28 -15.23
C LEU A 46 11.86 -7.90 -13.76
N THR A 47 12.69 -8.67 -13.07
CA THR A 47 13.06 -8.49 -11.65
C THR A 47 13.84 -7.19 -11.40
N ASP A 48 14.65 -6.73 -12.34
CA ASP A 48 15.39 -5.46 -12.25
C ASP A 48 14.53 -4.23 -12.59
N LYS A 49 13.24 -4.43 -12.91
CA LYS A 49 12.33 -3.38 -13.40
C LYS A 49 11.30 -2.92 -12.38
N ILE A 50 11.51 -3.22 -11.11
CA ILE A 50 10.74 -2.70 -9.99
C ILE A 50 11.71 -2.09 -8.97
N ASN A 51 11.54 -0.82 -8.67
CA ASN A 51 12.36 -0.09 -7.71
C ASN A 51 11.47 0.88 -6.94
N ILE A 52 11.20 0.54 -5.68
CA ILE A 52 10.42 1.37 -4.78
C ILE A 52 11.33 1.87 -3.67
N LYS A 53 11.45 3.20 -3.54
CA LYS A 53 12.31 3.83 -2.54
C LYS A 53 11.53 4.85 -1.73
N GLN A 54 11.58 4.72 -0.41
CA GLN A 54 11.09 5.75 0.50
C GLN A 54 11.98 7.00 0.40
N ASP A 55 11.37 8.18 0.42
CA ASP A 55 12.09 9.44 0.46
C ASP A 55 12.76 9.60 1.85
N PRO A 56 14.08 9.89 1.90
CA PRO A 56 14.82 9.94 3.16
C PRO A 56 14.41 11.11 4.07
N ILE A 57 13.77 12.15 3.51
CA ILE A 57 13.34 13.35 4.24
C ILE A 57 11.83 13.29 4.49
N LEU A 58 11.07 12.78 3.51
CA LEU A 58 9.61 12.70 3.58
C LEU A 58 9.17 11.24 3.81
N PRO A 59 9.00 10.80 5.07
CA PRO A 59 8.83 9.40 5.40
C PRO A 59 7.50 8.78 4.92
N LEU A 60 6.56 9.60 4.43
CA LEU A 60 5.31 9.13 3.80
C LEU A 60 5.36 9.15 2.27
N LYS A 61 6.46 9.62 1.68
CA LYS A 61 6.64 9.71 0.23
C LYS A 61 7.44 8.51 -0.26
N PHE A 62 6.91 7.83 -1.26
CA PHE A 62 7.53 6.68 -1.89
C PHE A 62 7.65 6.95 -3.38
N ASN A 63 8.86 6.78 -3.91
CA ASN A 63 9.13 6.85 -5.33
C ASN A 63 8.97 5.44 -5.90
N VAL A 64 7.95 5.27 -6.74
CA VAL A 64 7.58 3.99 -7.33
C VAL A 64 8.01 4.01 -8.80
N ASP A 65 9.11 3.32 -9.12
CA ASP A 65 9.60 3.15 -10.48
C ASP A 65 9.37 1.69 -10.90
N ILE A 66 8.37 1.47 -11.75
CA ILE A 66 7.92 0.14 -12.16
C ILE A 66 7.72 0.12 -13.67
N SER A 67 8.31 -0.87 -14.36
CA SER A 67 8.02 -1.08 -15.78
C SER A 67 6.55 -1.41 -15.99
N LYS A 68 5.93 -0.85 -17.04
CA LYS A 68 4.53 -1.14 -17.43
C LYS A 68 4.18 -2.63 -17.43
N ARG A 69 5.12 -3.50 -17.84
CA ARG A 69 4.93 -4.96 -17.88
C ARG A 69 4.86 -5.60 -16.49
N ALA A 70 5.49 -4.98 -15.49
CA ALA A 70 5.56 -5.44 -14.11
C ALA A 70 4.36 -4.96 -13.27
N VAL A 71 3.67 -3.90 -13.70
CA VAL A 71 2.57 -3.30 -12.93
C VAL A 71 1.47 -4.30 -12.58
N ARG A 72 1.08 -5.19 -13.51
CA ARG A 72 0.04 -6.20 -13.22
C ARG A 72 0.40 -7.11 -12.04
N TYR A 73 1.67 -7.45 -11.88
CA TYR A 73 2.15 -8.32 -10.80
C TYR A 73 2.10 -7.56 -9.48
N PHE A 74 2.54 -6.30 -9.50
CA PHE A 74 2.45 -5.40 -8.35
C PHE A 74 1.00 -5.20 -7.88
N MET A 75 0.05 -4.99 -8.80
CA MET A 75 -1.38 -4.89 -8.46
C MET A 75 -1.91 -6.16 -7.80
N GLN A 76 -1.58 -7.33 -8.35
CA GLN A 76 -2.00 -8.61 -7.81
C GLN A 76 -1.50 -8.84 -6.38
N VAL A 77 -0.26 -8.47 -6.09
CA VAL A 77 0.32 -8.60 -4.73
C VAL A 77 -0.32 -7.62 -3.75
N ILE A 78 -0.63 -6.40 -4.19
CA ILE A 78 -1.40 -5.45 -3.37
C ILE A 78 -2.78 -6.02 -3.04
N ASP A 79 -3.53 -6.50 -4.04
CA ASP A 79 -4.87 -7.06 -3.85
C ASP A 79 -4.85 -8.26 -2.89
N TYR A 80 -3.84 -9.12 -3.02
CA TYR A 80 -3.66 -10.28 -2.14
C TYR A 80 -3.42 -9.87 -0.67
N ASN A 81 -2.64 -8.82 -0.44
CA ASN A 81 -2.31 -8.36 0.91
C ASN A 81 -3.33 -7.41 1.51
N LEU A 82 -4.16 -6.76 0.70
CA LEU A 82 -5.09 -5.72 1.13
C LEU A 82 -5.93 -6.12 2.35
N PRO A 83 -6.57 -7.31 2.39
CA PRO A 83 -7.39 -7.71 3.54
C PRO A 83 -6.62 -7.84 4.86
N ASN A 84 -5.29 -8.03 4.79
CA ASN A 84 -4.41 -8.20 5.95
C ASN A 84 -3.85 -6.87 6.47
N MET A 85 -4.04 -5.77 5.74
CA MET A 85 -3.56 -4.46 6.16
C MET A 85 -4.55 -3.80 7.15
N PRO A 86 -4.08 -2.94 8.05
CA PRO A 86 -4.97 -2.07 8.82
C PRO A 86 -5.78 -1.14 7.89
N TYR A 87 -6.98 -0.74 8.31
CA TYR A 87 -7.94 -0.05 7.45
C TYR A 87 -7.38 1.18 6.71
N THR A 88 -6.70 2.12 7.38
CA THR A 88 -6.17 3.30 6.66
C THR A 88 -5.01 2.95 5.73
N THR A 89 -4.27 1.87 6.03
CA THR A 89 -3.23 1.35 5.16
C THR A 89 -3.84 0.74 3.90
N GLN A 90 -4.98 0.05 4.02
CA GLN A 90 -5.75 -0.41 2.86
C GLN A 90 -6.13 0.76 1.97
N LEU A 91 -6.73 1.81 2.54
CA LEU A 91 -7.12 3.02 1.79
C LEU A 91 -5.92 3.67 1.08
N TYR A 92 -4.77 3.71 1.75
CA TYR A 92 -3.53 4.21 1.16
C TYR A 92 -3.13 3.38 -0.08
N PHE A 93 -3.08 2.06 0.03
CA PHE A 93 -2.69 1.20 -1.09
C PHE A 93 -3.73 1.16 -2.21
N MET A 94 -5.03 1.25 -1.90
CA MET A 94 -6.07 1.46 -2.91
C MET A 94 -5.80 2.74 -3.71
N LYS A 95 -5.39 3.82 -3.05
CA LYS A 95 -5.02 5.07 -3.74
C LYS A 95 -3.76 4.91 -4.59
N VAL A 96 -2.77 4.14 -4.13
CA VAL A 96 -1.59 3.80 -4.92
C VAL A 96 -1.99 3.05 -6.19
N GLN A 97 -2.86 2.04 -6.09
CA GLN A 97 -3.35 1.30 -7.26
C GLN A 97 -4.05 2.23 -8.27
N GLU A 98 -4.90 3.15 -7.80
CA GLU A 98 -5.58 4.15 -8.63
C GLU A 98 -4.57 5.06 -9.37
N ILE A 99 -3.57 5.60 -8.66
CA ILE A 99 -2.55 6.49 -9.24
C ILE A 99 -1.72 5.76 -10.30
N VAL A 100 -1.28 4.54 -9.99
CA VAL A 100 -0.48 3.73 -10.91
C VAL A 100 -1.31 3.39 -12.17
N SER A 101 -2.57 2.98 -12.01
CA SER A 101 -3.47 2.70 -13.14
C SER A 101 -3.66 3.94 -14.02
N THR A 102 -3.94 5.09 -13.41
CA THR A 102 -4.07 6.37 -14.14
C THR A 102 -2.79 6.75 -14.88
N SER A 103 -1.62 6.46 -14.29
CA SER A 103 -0.33 6.73 -14.93
C SER A 103 -0.07 5.83 -16.14
N MET A 104 -0.56 4.57 -16.10
CA MET A 104 -0.50 3.67 -17.25
C MET A 104 -1.35 4.18 -18.41
N ASP A 105 -2.59 4.60 -18.13
CA ASP A 105 -3.52 5.09 -19.15
C ASP A 105 -2.98 6.34 -19.86
N LYS A 106 -2.41 7.29 -19.11
CA LYS A 106 -1.78 8.50 -19.67
C LYS A 106 -0.58 8.19 -20.57
N SER A 107 0.10 7.08 -20.35
CA SER A 107 1.29 6.70 -21.11
C SER A 107 0.96 5.94 -22.41
N LEU A 108 -0.32 5.71 -22.70
CA LEU A 108 -0.83 5.06 -23.91
C LEU A 108 -1.42 6.07 -24.91
N VAL A 109 -1.48 7.36 -24.55
CA VAL A 109 -1.94 8.48 -25.39
C VAL A 109 -0.74 9.28 -25.89
#